data_AF-A0A1N6PCC8-F1
#
_entry.id   AF-A0A1N6PCC8-F1
#
_cell.length_a   1.000
_cell.length_b   1.000
_cell.length_c   1.000
_cell.angle_alpha   90.00
_cell.angle_beta   90.00
_cell.angle_gamma   90.00
#
_symmetry.space_group_name_H-M   'P 1'
#
loop_
_entity.id
_entity.type
_entity.pdbx_description
1 polymer ?
#
loop_
_entity_poly.entity_id
_entity_poly.type
_entity_poly.pdbx_seq_one_letter_code
_entity_poly.pdbx_strand_id
1 'polypeptide(L)'
;MLKPSKRFVYFTIRFILVHVITYVFISVVFKNLQNYASAFITMDAFSNFRSPDSTIVRLAPVFQIFRGAFFAFILYPFYNTLIKSDYAWVKMFFLIWGFSLIGSVAPIPGSIEGMIYTKMSLVEHLIGLPEITVQIFVFSWFFVKWENRTERDYS
;
A
#
# COMPACT_ATOMS: atom_id res chain seq x y z
N MET A 1 -7.25 -6.20 31.50
CA MET A 1 -6.56 -6.20 30.18
C MET A 1 -7.49 -6.87 29.17
N LEU A 2 -8.12 -6.11 28.27
CA LEU A 2 -9.01 -6.67 27.24
C LEU A 2 -8.15 -7.48 26.26
N LYS A 3 -8.34 -8.80 26.21
CA LYS A 3 -7.66 -9.63 25.20
C LYS A 3 -8.28 -9.32 23.83
N PRO A 4 -7.47 -9.03 22.79
CA PRO A 4 -8.00 -8.86 21.44
C PRO A 4 -8.71 -10.13 20.99
N SER A 5 -9.81 -9.99 20.23
CA SER A 5 -10.54 -11.14 19.70
C SER A 5 -9.66 -11.93 18.74
N LYS A 6 -9.83 -13.27 18.70
CA LYS A 6 -9.08 -14.14 17.76
C LYS A 6 -9.20 -13.63 16.32
N ARG A 7 -10.40 -13.19 15.92
CA ARG A 7 -10.68 -12.63 14.61
C ARG A 7 -9.83 -11.40 14.29
N PHE A 8 -9.71 -10.46 15.23
CA PHE A 8 -8.88 -9.27 15.04
C PHE A 8 -7.40 -9.64 14.86
N VAL A 9 -6.90 -10.58 15.67
CA VAL A 9 -5.50 -11.02 15.61
C VAL A 9 -5.18 -11.66 14.24
N TYR A 10 -5.99 -12.62 13.81
CA TYR A 10 -5.79 -13.30 12.53
C TYR A 10 -5.95 -12.36 11.32
N PHE A 11 -6.98 -11.51 11.33
CA PHE A 11 -7.16 -10.47 10.31
C PHE A 11 -5.91 -9.61 10.19
N THR A 12 -5.38 -9.15 11.32
CA THR A 12 -4.18 -8.30 11.37
C THR A 12 -2.95 -9.03 10.85
N ILE A 13 -2.71 -10.28 11.27
CA ILE A 13 -1.58 -11.08 10.81
C ILE A 13 -1.64 -11.29 9.30
N ARG A 14 -2.79 -11.70 8.76
CA ARG A 14 -2.97 -11.91 7.31
C ARG A 14 -2.79 -10.61 6.54
N PHE A 15 -3.33 -9.51 7.04
CA PHE A 15 -3.17 -8.19 6.42
C PHE A 15 -1.69 -7.82 6.32
N ILE A 16 -0.95 -7.93 7.43
CA ILE A 16 0.49 -7.67 7.48
C ILE A 16 1.24 -8.55 6.48
N LEU A 17 0.98 -9.85 6.47
CA LEU A 17 1.67 -10.79 5.58
C LEU A 17 1.45 -10.43 4.12
N VAL A 18 0.20 -10.26 3.69
CA VAL A 18 -0.11 -9.91 2.30
C VAL A 18 0.45 -8.53 1.95
N HIS A 19 0.37 -7.55 2.86
CA HIS A 19 0.89 -6.19 2.67
C HIS A 19 2.40 -6.21 2.43
N VAL A 20 3.16 -6.86 3.29
CA VAL A 20 4.63 -6.91 3.21
C VAL A 20 5.08 -7.70 1.99
N ILE A 21 4.48 -8.87 1.72
CA ILE A 21 4.84 -9.71 0.58
C ILE A 21 4.56 -8.95 -0.73
N THR A 22 3.38 -8.33 -0.84
CA THR A 22 3.01 -7.59 -2.05
C THR A 22 3.91 -6.37 -2.23
N TYR A 23 4.21 -5.62 -1.17
CA TYR A 23 5.14 -4.51 -1.21
C TYR A 23 6.52 -4.94 -1.73
N VAL A 24 7.14 -5.96 -1.10
CA VAL A 24 8.48 -6.41 -1.50
C VAL A 24 8.48 -6.93 -2.93
N PHE A 25 7.52 -7.78 -3.28
CA PHE A 25 7.49 -8.41 -4.60
C PHE A 25 7.27 -7.40 -5.72
N ILE A 26 6.27 -6.53 -5.57
CA ILE A 26 5.92 -5.53 -6.61
C ILE A 26 7.03 -4.49 -6.73
N SER A 27 7.61 -4.02 -5.61
CA SER A 27 8.73 -3.09 -5.67
C SER A 27 9.97 -3.69 -6.33
N VAL A 28 10.27 -4.98 -6.11
CA VAL A 28 11.38 -5.64 -6.85
C VAL A 28 11.09 -5.71 -8.34
N VAL A 29 9.87 -6.08 -8.74
CA VAL A 29 9.48 -6.15 -10.16
C VAL A 29 9.60 -4.77 -10.82
N PHE A 30 8.99 -3.75 -10.24
CA PHE A 30 8.96 -2.41 -10.83
C PHE A 30 10.31 -1.68 -10.75
N LYS A 31 11.14 -1.98 -9.73
CA LYS A 31 12.54 -1.52 -9.69
C LYS A 31 13.29 -1.88 -10.97
N ASN A 32 13.09 -3.10 -11.47
CA ASN A 32 13.73 -3.59 -12.69
C ASN A 32 13.05 -3.05 -13.95
N LEU A 33 11.71 -2.92 -13.96
CA LEU A 33 10.97 -2.46 -15.15
C LEU A 33 11.12 -0.95 -15.43
N GLN A 34 11.19 -0.11 -14.40
CA GLN A 34 11.14 1.35 -14.55
C GLN A 34 12.50 2.04 -14.46
N ASN A 35 13.59 1.26 -14.37
CA ASN A 35 14.95 1.77 -14.16
C ASN A 35 15.00 2.87 -13.09
N TYR A 36 14.45 2.58 -11.90
CA TYR A 36 14.32 3.56 -10.82
C TYR A 36 15.63 4.27 -10.48
N ALA A 37 16.77 3.61 -10.65
CA ALA A 37 18.08 4.20 -10.41
C ALA A 37 18.33 5.45 -11.27
N SER A 38 17.96 5.43 -12.56
CA SER A 38 18.09 6.63 -13.39
C SER A 38 17.09 7.70 -12.99
N ALA A 39 15.82 7.34 -12.79
CA ALA A 39 14.77 8.29 -12.43
C ALA A 39 15.05 9.02 -11.10
N PHE A 40 15.58 8.31 -10.10
CA PHE A 40 15.89 8.86 -8.78
C PHE A 40 17.07 9.85 -8.79
N ILE A 41 17.99 9.71 -9.74
CA ILE A 41 19.15 10.59 -9.90
C ILE A 41 18.79 11.81 -10.75
N THR A 42 17.91 11.65 -11.75
CA THR A 42 17.65 12.68 -12.76
C THR A 42 16.46 13.58 -12.46
N MET A 43 15.56 13.19 -11.56
CA MET A 43 14.33 13.94 -11.29
C MET A 43 14.42 14.72 -9.98
N ASP A 44 14.20 16.03 -10.06
CA ASP A 44 14.17 16.94 -8.90
C ASP A 44 13.11 16.53 -7.87
N ALA A 45 12.05 15.86 -8.33
CA ALA A 45 11.05 15.17 -7.52
C ALA A 45 11.63 14.33 -6.37
N PHE A 46 12.80 13.72 -6.56
CA PHE A 46 13.42 12.83 -5.59
C PHE A 46 14.53 13.49 -4.75
N SER A 47 14.79 14.78 -4.94
CA SER A 47 15.85 15.52 -4.23
C SER A 47 15.75 15.44 -2.69
N ASN A 48 14.52 15.40 -2.17
CA ASN A 48 14.25 15.29 -0.72
C ASN A 48 14.19 13.83 -0.21
N PHE A 49 14.37 12.84 -1.07
CA PHE A 49 14.30 11.43 -0.70
C PHE A 49 15.68 10.90 -0.33
N ARG A 50 15.71 9.90 0.55
CA ARG A 50 16.95 9.23 0.92
C ARG A 50 17.46 8.37 -0.23
N SER A 51 18.78 8.27 -0.36
CA SER A 51 19.40 7.33 -1.28
C SER A 51 18.84 5.90 -1.09
N PRO A 52 18.56 5.17 -2.17
CA PRO A 52 18.16 3.77 -2.13
C PRO A 52 19.15 2.87 -1.37
N ASP A 53 20.43 3.26 -1.31
CA ASP A 53 21.49 2.52 -0.63
C ASP A 53 21.61 2.84 0.87
N SER A 54 20.77 3.72 1.40
CA SER A 54 20.76 4.02 2.83
C SER A 54 20.21 2.85 3.64
N THR A 55 20.78 2.61 4.83
CA THR A 55 20.37 1.50 5.71
C THR A 55 18.89 1.56 6.07
N ILE A 56 18.34 2.76 6.30
CA ILE A 56 16.92 2.92 6.63
C ILE A 56 15.99 2.56 5.46
N VAL A 57 16.39 2.83 4.22
CA VAL A 57 15.60 2.43 3.04
C VAL A 57 15.67 0.91 2.84
N ARG A 58 16.83 0.28 3.09
CA ARG A 58 16.94 -1.19 3.08
C ARG A 58 16.06 -1.87 4.14
N LEU A 59 15.79 -1.20 5.26
CA LEU A 59 14.88 -1.68 6.31
C LEU A 59 13.40 -1.38 6.02
N ALA A 60 13.05 -0.83 4.86
CA ALA A 60 11.66 -0.54 4.51
C ALA A 60 10.69 -1.72 4.70
N PRO A 61 11.02 -2.98 4.37
CA PRO A 61 10.12 -4.12 4.63
C PRO A 61 9.75 -4.29 6.10
N VAL A 62 10.64 -3.96 7.03
CA VAL A 62 10.37 -4.01 8.47
C VAL A 62 9.37 -2.91 8.85
N PHE A 63 9.53 -1.70 8.32
CA PHE A 63 8.57 -0.62 8.52
C PHE A 63 7.19 -0.91 7.91
N GLN A 64 7.14 -1.71 6.83
CA GLN A 64 5.88 -2.15 6.26
C GLN A 64 5.08 -3.07 7.19
N ILE A 65 5.72 -3.79 8.11
CA ILE A 65 5.00 -4.58 9.13
C ILE A 65 4.14 -3.65 9.99
N PHE A 66 4.73 -2.57 10.49
CA PHE A 66 4.02 -1.58 11.31
C PHE A 66 2.94 -0.85 10.52
N ARG A 67 3.22 -0.48 9.28
CA ARG A 67 2.23 0.17 8.41
C ARG A 67 1.05 -0.76 8.07
N GLY A 68 1.32 -2.02 7.78
CA GLY A 68 0.29 -3.04 7.54
C GLY A 68 -0.58 -3.25 8.79
N ALA A 69 0.03 -3.32 9.97
CA ALA A 69 -0.69 -3.42 11.24
C ALA A 69 -1.60 -2.20 11.49
N PHE A 70 -1.09 -1.01 11.22
CA PHE A 70 -1.85 0.24 11.35
C PHE A 70 -3.07 0.28 10.43
N PHE A 71 -2.89 -0.11 9.16
CA PHE A 71 -4.01 -0.21 8.22
C PHE A 71 -5.03 -1.27 8.63
N ALA A 72 -4.58 -2.44 9.09
CA ALA A 72 -5.48 -3.47 9.59
C ALA A 72 -6.32 -2.97 10.78
N PHE A 73 -5.70 -2.23 11.71
CA PHE A 73 -6.39 -1.63 12.84
C PHE A 73 -7.48 -0.63 12.41
N ILE A 74 -7.19 0.24 11.44
CA ILE A 74 -8.15 1.20 10.90
C ILE A 74 -9.30 0.51 10.16
N LEU A 75 -9.00 -0.53 9.38
CA LEU A 75 -9.98 -1.17 8.50
C LEU A 75 -10.83 -2.23 9.20
N TYR A 76 -10.36 -2.81 10.30
CA TYR A 76 -11.07 -3.87 11.01
C TYR A 76 -12.48 -3.49 11.50
N PRO A 77 -12.73 -2.28 12.06
CA PRO A 77 -14.09 -1.83 12.39
C PRO A 77 -15.07 -1.90 11.20
N PHE A 78 -14.57 -1.78 9.98
CA PHE A 78 -15.36 -1.83 8.75
C PHE A 78 -15.42 -3.22 8.12
N TYR A 79 -14.99 -4.27 8.84
CA TYR A 79 -14.91 -5.62 8.28
C TYR A 79 -16.21 -6.05 7.61
N ASN A 80 -17.35 -5.91 8.28
CA ASN A 80 -18.62 -6.41 7.74
C ASN A 80 -19.05 -5.63 6.48
N THR A 81 -18.70 -4.35 6.40
CA THR A 81 -19.06 -3.47 5.27
C THR A 81 -18.10 -3.62 4.09
N LEU A 82 -16.81 -3.86 4.36
CA LEU A 82 -15.79 -3.99 3.33
C LEU A 82 -15.59 -5.45 2.91
N ILE A 83 -15.30 -6.34 3.85
CA ILE A 83 -14.86 -7.71 3.60
C ILE A 83 -16.05 -8.65 3.32
N LYS A 84 -17.13 -8.57 4.10
CA LYS A 84 -18.33 -9.43 3.91
C LYS A 84 -19.30 -8.92 2.84
N SER A 85 -18.82 -8.10 1.92
CA SER A 85 -19.67 -7.43 0.95
C SER A 85 -19.39 -7.87 -0.48
N ASP A 86 -20.38 -7.70 -1.35
CA ASP A 86 -20.15 -7.86 -2.78
C ASP A 86 -19.07 -6.91 -3.27
N TYR A 87 -18.23 -7.39 -4.17
CA TYR A 87 -17.09 -6.66 -4.72
C TYR A 87 -16.10 -6.16 -3.64
N ALA A 88 -15.99 -6.87 -2.51
CA ALA A 88 -15.11 -6.50 -1.39
C ALA A 88 -13.67 -6.10 -1.79
N TRP A 89 -13.05 -6.82 -2.73
CA TRP A 89 -11.70 -6.52 -3.19
C TRP A 89 -11.62 -5.22 -4.01
N VAL A 90 -12.67 -4.90 -4.77
CA VAL A 90 -12.78 -3.65 -5.54
C VAL A 90 -12.96 -2.47 -4.59
N LYS A 91 -13.81 -2.63 -3.57
CA LYS A 91 -13.99 -1.63 -2.52
C LYS A 91 -12.68 -1.38 -1.77
N MET A 92 -11.97 -2.44 -1.39
CA MET A 92 -10.65 -2.34 -0.74
C MET A 92 -9.65 -1.60 -1.64
N PHE A 93 -9.60 -1.96 -2.93
CA PHE A 93 -8.73 -1.32 -3.90
C PHE A 93 -9.00 0.18 -3.99
N PHE A 94 -10.22 0.59 -4.30
CA PHE A 94 -10.55 2.02 -4.46
C PHE A 94 -10.46 2.79 -3.14
N LEU A 95 -10.71 2.16 -1.99
CA LEU A 95 -10.52 2.79 -0.70
C LEU A 95 -9.04 3.14 -0.47
N ILE A 96 -8.14 2.15 -0.60
CA ILE A 96 -6.72 2.38 -0.33
C ILE A 96 -6.10 3.25 -1.43
N TRP A 97 -6.37 2.95 -2.71
CA TRP A 97 -5.85 3.69 -3.86
C TRP A 97 -6.39 5.12 -3.92
N GLY A 98 -7.70 5.29 -3.70
CA GLY A 98 -8.36 6.58 -3.72
C GLY A 98 -7.85 7.50 -2.61
N PHE A 99 -7.85 7.04 -1.35
CA PHE A 99 -7.45 7.91 -0.23
C PHE A 99 -5.93 8.04 -0.04
N SER A 100 -5.15 7.00 -0.36
CA SER A 100 -3.70 7.02 -0.07
C SER A 100 -2.86 7.54 -1.24
N LEU A 101 -3.40 7.58 -2.45
CA LEU A 101 -2.67 8.01 -3.65
C LEU A 101 -3.34 9.22 -4.30
N ILE A 102 -4.47 9.01 -4.97
CA ILE A 102 -5.09 10.05 -5.81
C ILE A 102 -5.61 11.23 -4.96
N GLY A 103 -6.35 10.92 -3.90
CA GLY A 103 -6.91 11.86 -2.94
C GLY A 103 -6.05 12.06 -1.69
N SER A 104 -4.74 11.79 -1.77
CA SER A 104 -3.83 12.08 -0.66
C SER A 104 -3.91 13.56 -0.29
N VAL A 105 -4.08 13.82 1.01
CA VAL A 105 -4.08 15.19 1.58
C VAL A 105 -2.71 15.86 1.52
N ALA A 106 -1.64 15.08 1.37
CA ALA A 106 -0.30 15.60 1.16
C ALA A 106 0.01 15.70 -0.34
N PRO A 107 0.78 16.71 -0.78
CA PRO A 107 1.15 16.91 -2.18
C PRO A 107 2.27 15.94 -2.60
N ILE A 108 1.90 14.68 -2.79
CA ILE A 108 2.80 13.59 -3.22
C ILE A 108 2.74 13.40 -4.74
N PRO A 109 3.78 12.80 -5.37
CA PRO A 109 3.71 12.38 -6.77
C PRO A 109 2.46 11.53 -7.04
N GLY A 110 1.76 11.83 -8.13
CA GLY A 110 0.52 11.15 -8.50
C GLY A 110 -0.77 11.57 -7.78
N SER A 111 -0.73 12.43 -6.75
CA SER A 111 -1.95 12.94 -6.10
C SER A 111 -2.48 14.22 -6.75
N ILE A 112 -3.77 14.51 -6.54
CA ILE A 112 -4.41 15.78 -6.96
C ILE A 112 -3.70 16.97 -6.31
N GLU A 113 -3.43 16.89 -4.99
CA GLU A 113 -2.70 17.93 -4.26
C GLU A 113 -1.28 18.13 -4.83
N GLY A 114 -0.63 17.05 -5.27
CA GLY A 114 0.67 17.13 -5.93
C GLY A 114 0.62 17.97 -7.21
N MET A 115 -0.41 17.77 -8.03
CA MET A 115 -0.60 18.53 -9.28
C MET A 115 -0.89 20.01 -9.04
N ILE A 116 -1.49 20.36 -7.89
CA ILE A 116 -1.81 21.73 -7.53
C ILE A 116 -0.60 22.46 -6.93
N TYR A 117 0.11 21.82 -6.00
CA TYR A 117 1.08 22.50 -5.12
C TYR A 117 2.55 22.27 -5.47
N THR A 118 2.87 21.40 -6.42
CA THR A 118 4.26 21.14 -6.81
C THR A 118 4.57 21.67 -8.20
N LYS A 119 5.87 21.82 -8.50
CA LYS A 119 6.36 22.14 -9.86
C LYS A 119 6.73 20.89 -10.66
N MET A 120 6.30 19.71 -10.20
CA MET A 120 6.59 18.45 -10.88
C MET A 120 5.96 18.43 -12.27
N SER A 121 6.70 17.90 -13.23
CA SER A 121 6.17 17.60 -14.55
C SER A 121 5.13 16.48 -14.47
N LEU A 122 4.27 16.40 -15.49
CA LEU A 122 3.30 15.32 -15.59
C LEU A 122 4.00 13.93 -15.60
N VAL A 123 5.17 13.81 -16.21
CA VAL A 123 5.95 12.56 -16.22
C VAL A 123 6.38 12.17 -14.81
N GLU A 124 6.84 13.11 -13.99
CA GLU A 124 7.22 12.86 -12.59
C GLU A 124 6.02 12.44 -11.74
N HIS A 125 4.82 12.99 -11.99
CA HIS A 125 3.61 12.51 -11.34
C HIS A 125 3.24 11.08 -11.74
N LEU A 126 3.43 10.72 -13.01
CA LEU A 126 2.94 9.45 -13.56
C LEU A 126 3.93 8.29 -13.39
N ILE A 127 5.23 8.54 -13.24
CA ILE A 127 6.23 7.48 -13.26
C ILE A 127 6.05 6.45 -12.14
N GLY A 128 5.69 6.86 -10.92
CA GLY A 128 5.47 5.95 -9.79
C GLY A 128 4.07 5.34 -9.71
N LEU A 129 3.10 5.88 -10.45
CA LEU A 129 1.69 5.45 -10.36
C LEU A 129 1.47 3.98 -10.75
N PRO A 130 2.08 3.44 -11.82
CA PRO A 130 1.89 2.04 -12.20
C PRO A 130 2.27 1.06 -11.08
N GLU A 131 3.42 1.25 -10.43
CA GLU A 131 3.87 0.37 -9.34
C GLU A 131 2.86 0.37 -8.20
N ILE A 132 2.52 1.56 -7.68
CA ILE A 132 1.65 1.71 -6.51
C ILE A 132 0.25 1.17 -6.82
N THR A 133 -0.26 1.45 -8.02
CA THR A 133 -1.58 0.97 -8.45
C THR A 133 -1.64 -0.54 -8.54
N VAL A 134 -0.63 -1.17 -9.18
CA VAL A 134 -0.54 -2.63 -9.27
C VAL A 134 -0.35 -3.24 -7.89
N GLN A 135 0.47 -2.64 -7.03
CA GLN A 135 0.68 -3.11 -5.66
C GLN A 135 -0.63 -3.14 -4.87
N ILE A 136 -1.40 -2.03 -4.86
CA ILE A 136 -2.66 -1.95 -4.12
C ILE A 136 -3.70 -2.89 -4.72
N PHE A 137 -3.74 -3.04 -6.04
CA PHE A 137 -4.63 -3.98 -6.72
C PHE A 137 -4.36 -5.43 -6.28
N VAL A 138 -3.10 -5.87 -6.41
CA VAL A 138 -2.66 -7.23 -6.05
C VAL A 138 -2.93 -7.48 -4.56
N PHE A 139 -2.56 -6.54 -3.70
CA PHE A 139 -2.83 -6.61 -2.27
C PHE A 139 -4.32 -6.81 -1.99
N SER A 140 -5.17 -5.95 -2.56
CA SER A 140 -6.61 -5.94 -2.28
C SER A 140 -7.28 -7.23 -2.75
N TRP A 141 -6.88 -7.72 -3.92
CA TRP A 141 -7.37 -8.98 -4.48
C TRP A 141 -6.96 -10.18 -3.62
N PHE A 142 -5.66 -10.34 -3.33
CA PHE A 142 -5.17 -11.48 -2.56
C PHE A 142 -5.69 -11.47 -1.12
N PHE A 143 -5.63 -10.32 -0.45
CA PHE A 143 -6.05 -10.21 0.95
C PHE A 143 -7.52 -10.58 1.12
N VAL A 144 -8.41 -9.97 0.33
CA VAL A 144 -9.85 -10.25 0.43
C VAL A 144 -10.18 -11.69 0.03
N LYS A 145 -9.52 -12.23 -1.01
CA LYS A 145 -9.71 -13.63 -1.41
C LYS A 145 -9.25 -14.61 -0.34
N TRP A 146 -8.14 -14.33 0.34
CA TRP A 146 -7.69 -15.14 1.47
C TRP A 146 -8.70 -15.04 2.61
N GLU A 147 -9.03 -13.83 3.05
CA GLU A 147 -9.87 -13.60 4.21
C GLU A 147 -11.26 -14.25 4.08
N ASN A 148 -11.87 -14.16 2.89
CA ASN A 148 -13.17 -14.78 2.61
C ASN A 148 -13.11 -16.32 2.56
N ARG A 149 -11.95 -16.94 2.29
CA ARG A 149 -11.79 -18.41 2.37
C ARG A 149 -11.66 -18.90 3.80
N THR A 150 -11.10 -18.09 4.68
CA THR A 150 -10.72 -18.44 6.05
C THR A 150 -11.72 -18.01 7.11
N GLU A 151 -12.94 -17.61 6.72
CA GLU A 151 -14.01 -17.23 7.65
C GLU A 151 -14.37 -18.36 8.65
N ARG A 152 -14.01 -19.61 8.32
CA ARG A 152 -14.17 -20.80 9.18
C ARG A 152 -13.14 -20.89 10.32
N ASP A 153 -12.07 -20.10 10.31
CA ASP A 153 -10.99 -20.21 11.31
C ASP A 153 -11.32 -19.48 12.63
N TYR A 154 -12.49 -18.83 12.68
CA TYR A 154 -12.94 -18.01 13.81
C TYR A 154 -13.95 -18.73 14.73
N SER A 155 -14.49 -19.87 14.29
CA SER A 155 -15.40 -20.72 15.06
C SER A 155 -14.67 -21.53 16.12
#